data_AF-A0A2A6RGN3-F1
#
_entry.id   AF-A0A2A6RGN3-F1
#
_cell.length_a   1.000
_cell.length_b   1.000
_cell.length_c   1.000
_cell.angle_alpha   90.00
_cell.angle_beta   90.00
_cell.angle_gamma   90.00
#
_symmetry.space_group_name_H-M   'P 1'
#
loop_
_entity.id
_entity.type
_entity.pdbx_description
1 polymer ?
#
loop_
_entity_poly.entity_id
_entity_poly.type
_entity_poly.pdbx_seq_one_letter_code
_entity_poly.pdbx_strand_id
1 'polypeptide(L)'
;MTSLQIELPSDLYARLQSEAQRQGKAERKVVEEWLVAHLTRSTTEPVVSTSISIHLAPEVADLLKNMTDADMIVPPKGTPEDAIRLLEAWNEEDTARADDEDDDGDGTWDDVLRAIDANRHSSRKLFPELEQPQ
;
A
#
# COMPACT_ATOMS: atom_id res chain seq x y z
N MET A 1 -4.10 29.38 19.21
CA MET A 1 -3.04 28.63 19.92
C MET A 1 -3.43 27.17 19.91
N THR A 2 -2.74 26.34 19.13
CA THR A 2 -2.94 24.89 19.12
C THR A 2 -2.09 24.28 20.23
N SER A 3 -2.70 23.53 21.14
CA SER A 3 -2.00 22.78 22.19
C SER A 3 -2.10 21.29 21.88
N LEU A 4 -0.96 20.59 21.92
CA LEU A 4 -0.87 19.14 21.73
C LEU A 4 -0.38 18.52 23.04
N GLN A 5 -1.08 17.50 23.53
CA GLN A 5 -0.62 16.69 24.67
C GLN A 5 0.02 15.42 24.13
N ILE A 6 1.23 15.12 24.60
CA ILE A 6 2.01 13.95 24.19
C ILE A 6 2.44 13.23 25.45
N GLU A 7 2.08 11.96 25.56
CA GLU A 7 2.58 11.08 26.61
C GLU A 7 3.93 10.49 26.18
N LEU A 8 4.96 10.75 26.98
CA LEU A 8 6.31 10.28 26.73
C LEU A 8 6.71 9.23 27.78
N PRO A 9 7.22 8.06 27.38
CA PRO A 9 7.90 7.13 28.27
C PRO A 9 9.01 7.83 29.08
N SER A 10 9.23 7.40 30.32
CA SER A 10 10.21 8.01 31.26
C SER A 10 11.60 8.17 30.66
N ASP A 11 12.03 7.20 29.88
CA ASP A 11 13.37 7.14 29.30
C ASP A 11 13.54 8.18 28.18
N LEU A 12 12.48 8.44 27.41
CA LEU A 12 12.46 9.47 26.37
C LEU A 12 12.35 10.87 27.00
N TYR A 13 11.60 11.01 28.08
CA TYR A 13 11.54 12.25 28.84
C TYR A 13 12.90 12.63 29.45
N ALA A 14 13.61 11.66 30.05
CA ALA A 14 14.96 11.88 30.59
C ALA A 14 15.97 12.32 29.52
N ARG A 15 15.88 11.74 28.30
CA ARG A 15 16.69 12.16 27.15
C ARG A 15 16.35 13.57 26.69
N LEU A 16 15.06 13.92 26.61
CA LEU A 16 14.62 15.27 26.27
C LEU A 16 15.14 16.29 27.28
N GLN A 17 15.04 16.00 28.57
CA GLN A 17 15.53 16.88 29.63
C GLN A 17 17.04 17.10 29.55
N SER A 18 17.80 16.03 29.32
CA SER A 18 19.25 16.09 29.13
C SER A 18 19.62 16.95 27.90
N GLU A 19 18.88 16.79 26.81
CA GLU A 19 19.08 17.53 25.57
C GLU A 19 18.70 19.02 25.72
N ALA A 20 17.61 19.32 26.43
CA ALA A 20 17.19 20.67 26.76
C ALA A 20 18.24 21.40 27.62
N GLN A 21 18.78 20.71 28.63
CA GLN A 21 19.85 21.22 29.47
C GLN A 21 21.15 21.47 28.69
N ARG A 22 21.52 20.55 27.79
CA ARG A 22 22.68 20.70 26.90
C ARG A 22 22.56 21.92 26.00
N GLN A 23 21.36 22.19 25.48
CA GLN A 23 21.10 23.33 24.59
C GLN A 23 20.78 24.63 25.34
N GLY A 24 20.63 24.59 26.67
CA GLY A 24 20.21 25.76 27.47
C GLY A 24 18.81 26.27 27.12
N LYS A 25 17.92 25.39 26.63
CA LYS A 25 16.57 25.72 26.17
C LYS A 25 15.53 25.07 27.07
N ALA A 26 14.30 25.60 27.05
CA ALA A 26 13.16 24.93 27.67
C ALA A 26 12.80 23.65 26.90
N GLU A 27 12.43 22.58 27.62
CA GLU A 27 12.04 21.27 27.06
C GLU A 27 11.00 21.41 25.94
N ARG A 28 9.97 22.24 26.17
CA ARG A 28 8.92 22.51 25.17
C ARG A 28 9.47 23.06 23.85
N LYS A 29 10.47 23.94 23.92
CA LYS A 29 11.06 24.56 22.72
C LYS A 29 11.89 23.55 21.93
N VAL A 30 12.58 22.65 22.62
CA VAL A 30 13.35 21.56 21.99
C VAL A 30 12.41 20.58 21.28
N VAL A 31 11.29 20.22 21.91
CA VAL A 31 10.25 19.38 21.28
C VAL A 31 9.63 20.07 20.08
N GLU A 32 9.32 21.36 20.18
CA GLU A 32 8.73 22.13 19.09
C GLU A 32 9.68 22.21 17.87
N GLU A 33 10.94 22.56 18.09
CA GLU A 33 11.95 22.61 17.03
C GLU A 33 12.17 21.22 16.38
N TRP A 34 12.18 20.17 17.19
CA TRP A 34 12.31 18.79 16.70
C TRP A 34 11.09 18.36 15.88
N LEU A 35 9.87 18.62 16.36
CA LEU A 35 8.64 18.31 15.65
C LEU A 35 8.56 19.07 14.32
N VAL A 36 8.89 20.37 14.31
CA VAL A 36 8.92 21.16 13.09
C VAL A 36 9.96 20.59 12.12
N ALA A 37 11.17 20.28 12.57
CA ALA A 37 12.20 19.70 11.70
C ALA A 37 11.78 18.33 11.14
N HIS A 38 11.15 17.48 11.96
CA HIS A 38 10.72 16.15 11.54
C HIS A 38 9.53 16.19 10.58
N LEU A 39 8.49 16.97 10.90
CA LEU A 39 7.32 17.14 10.04
C LEU A 39 7.70 17.83 8.73
N THR A 40 8.56 18.85 8.77
CA THR A 40 9.02 19.51 7.54
C THR A 40 9.83 18.53 6.69
N ARG A 41 10.66 17.67 7.30
CA ARG A 41 11.39 16.63 6.55
C ARG A 41 10.44 15.60 5.93
N SER A 42 9.39 15.19 6.64
CA SER A 42 8.37 14.28 6.10
C SER A 42 7.50 14.91 5.00
N THR A 43 7.34 16.24 5.02
CA THR A 43 6.60 16.99 3.98
C THR A 43 7.50 17.40 2.81
N THR A 44 8.82 17.31 3.00
CA THR A 44 9.86 17.69 2.03
C THR A 44 10.73 16.48 1.70
N GLU A 45 10.12 15.32 1.50
CA GLU A 45 10.66 14.48 0.44
C GLU A 45 10.38 15.26 -0.85
N PRO A 46 11.39 15.71 -1.61
CA PRO A 46 11.12 15.90 -3.02
C PRO A 46 10.52 14.56 -3.44
N VAL A 47 9.39 14.58 -4.15
CA VAL A 47 9.05 13.46 -5.01
C VAL A 47 10.32 13.25 -5.80
N VAL A 48 11.13 12.27 -5.40
CA VAL A 48 12.28 11.86 -6.18
C VAL A 48 11.55 11.24 -7.35
N SER A 49 11.33 12.08 -8.36
CA SER A 49 11.19 11.68 -9.74
C SER A 49 12.47 10.93 -10.03
N THR A 50 12.52 9.72 -9.51
CA THR A 50 13.38 8.67 -9.96
C THR A 50 12.92 8.60 -11.39
N SER A 51 13.63 9.26 -12.29
CA SER A 51 13.52 9.04 -13.71
C SER A 51 14.01 7.60 -13.88
N ILE A 52 13.15 6.66 -13.53
CA ILE A 52 13.20 5.33 -14.05
C ILE A 52 13.12 5.60 -15.54
N SER A 53 14.21 5.36 -16.25
CA SER A 53 14.17 5.30 -17.71
C SER A 53 13.32 4.08 -18.04
N ILE A 54 12.00 4.26 -17.99
CA ILE A 54 11.06 3.22 -18.36
C ILE A 54 11.19 3.14 -19.88
N HIS A 55 11.89 2.12 -20.36
CA HIS A 55 11.79 1.72 -21.75
C HIS A 55 10.41 1.08 -21.93
N LEU A 56 9.40 1.91 -22.16
CA LEU A 56 8.10 1.42 -22.57
C LEU A 56 8.24 0.76 -23.94
N ALA A 57 7.57 -0.38 -24.11
CA ALA A 57 7.39 -0.94 -25.45
C ALA A 57 6.68 0.10 -26.33
N PRO A 58 7.04 0.22 -27.63
CA PRO A 58 6.51 1.25 -28.53
C PRO A 58 4.99 1.32 -28.52
N GLU A 59 4.33 0.16 -28.43
CA GLU A 59 2.88 0.00 -28.41
C GLU A 59 2.26 0.67 -27.17
N VAL A 60 2.91 0.56 -26.01
CA VAL A 60 2.44 1.17 -24.75
C VAL A 60 2.70 2.67 -24.77
N ALA A 61 3.82 3.11 -25.36
CA ALA A 61 4.10 4.54 -25.51
C ALA A 61 3.10 5.23 -26.44
N ASP A 62 2.70 4.57 -27.52
CA ASP A 62 1.70 5.10 -28.46
C ASP A 62 0.28 5.04 -27.89
N LEU A 63 -0.03 4.02 -27.08
CA LEU A 63 -1.28 3.97 -26.32
C LEU A 63 -1.38 5.16 -25.35
N LEU A 64 -0.33 5.41 -24.55
CA LEU A 64 -0.31 6.50 -23.57
C LEU A 64 -0.37 7.89 -24.21
N LYS A 65 0.21 8.10 -25.40
CA LYS A 65 0.11 9.37 -26.12
C LYS A 65 -1.32 9.77 -26.50
N ASN A 66 -2.17 8.78 -26.72
CA ASN A 66 -3.57 8.97 -27.11
C ASN A 66 -4.53 8.85 -25.92
N MET A 67 -4.01 8.53 -24.74
CA MET A 67 -4.81 8.33 -23.54
C MET A 67 -5.16 9.67 -22.92
N THR A 68 -6.43 9.87 -22.65
CA THR A 68 -6.96 11.06 -21.99
C THR A 68 -7.28 10.78 -20.52
N ASP A 69 -7.48 11.82 -19.72
CA ASP A 69 -7.89 11.67 -18.31
C ASP A 69 -9.21 10.88 -18.16
N ALA A 70 -10.03 10.81 -19.22
CA ALA A 70 -11.25 10.01 -19.27
C ALA A 70 -10.99 8.50 -19.38
N ASP A 71 -9.81 8.11 -19.85
CA ASP A 71 -9.39 6.71 -20.00
C ASP A 71 -8.64 6.20 -18.76
N MET A 72 -8.33 7.10 -17.82
CA MET A 72 -7.75 6.75 -16.54
C MET A 72 -8.85 6.37 -15.54
N ILE A 73 -8.63 5.30 -14.78
CA ILE A 73 -9.42 5.02 -13.57
C ILE A 73 -9.00 6.06 -12.53
N VAL A 74 -9.55 7.26 -12.64
CA VAL A 74 -9.41 8.31 -11.64
C VAL A 74 -10.18 7.84 -10.41
N PRO A 75 -9.55 7.72 -9.24
CA PRO A 75 -10.27 7.42 -8.01
C PRO A 75 -11.41 8.43 -7.88
N PRO A 76 -12.65 7.99 -7.63
CA PRO A 76 -13.79 8.90 -7.55
C PRO A 76 -13.45 10.00 -6.54
N LYS A 77 -13.71 11.26 -6.92
CA LYS A 77 -13.63 12.38 -5.97
C LYS A 77 -14.70 12.13 -4.92
N GLY A 78 -14.29 11.65 -3.76
CA GLY A 78 -15.18 11.34 -2.64
C GLY A 78 -14.50 11.65 -1.32
N THR A 79 -15.28 11.76 -0.26
CA THR A 79 -14.73 11.87 1.09
C THR A 79 -14.35 10.46 1.61
N PRO A 80 -13.49 10.34 2.64
CA PRO A 80 -13.16 9.04 3.23
C PRO A 80 -14.41 8.23 3.62
N GLU A 81 -15.49 8.90 4.02
CA GLU A 81 -16.78 8.27 4.36
C GLU A 81 -17.46 7.61 3.16
N ASP A 82 -17.31 8.18 1.96
CA ASP A 82 -17.84 7.57 0.73
C ASP A 82 -17.07 6.31 0.37
N ALA A 83 -15.75 6.28 0.59
CA ALA A 83 -14.93 5.10 0.39
C ALA A 83 -15.29 3.98 1.38
N ILE A 84 -15.54 4.32 2.64
CA ILE A 84 -16.00 3.37 3.66
C ILE A 84 -17.34 2.76 3.26
N ARG A 85 -18.32 3.59 2.87
CA ARG A 85 -19.64 3.11 2.44
C ARG A 85 -19.55 2.20 1.20
N LEU A 86 -18.64 2.49 0.28
CA LEU A 86 -18.43 1.67 -0.92
C LEU A 86 -17.81 0.31 -0.59
N LEU A 87 -16.86 0.27 0.34
CA LEU A 87 -16.29 -0.99 0.86
C LEU A 87 -17.32 -1.82 1.62
N GLU A 88 -18.18 -1.18 2.42
CA GLU A 88 -19.27 -1.86 3.13
C GLU A 88 -20.27 -2.47 2.13
N ALA A 89 -20.63 -1.76 1.06
CA ALA A 89 -21.52 -2.25 0.02
C ALA A 89 -20.93 -3.45 -0.76
N TRP A 90 -19.63 -3.42 -1.09
CA TRP A 90 -18.96 -4.56 -1.73
C TRP A 90 -18.89 -5.78 -0.81
N ASN A 91 -18.63 -5.57 0.48
CA ASN A 91 -18.63 -6.65 1.45
C ASN A 91 -20.02 -7.27 1.63
N GLU A 92 -21.09 -6.46 1.59
CA GLU A 92 -22.47 -6.93 1.62
C GLU A 92 -22.85 -7.70 0.35
N GLU A 93 -22.36 -7.27 -0.83
CA GLU A 93 -22.57 -7.98 -2.09
C GLU A 93 -21.82 -9.32 -2.15
N ASP A 94 -20.55 -9.36 -1.71
CA ASP A 94 -19.76 -10.61 -1.63
C ASP A 94 -20.41 -11.63 -0.68
N THR A 95 -20.89 -11.16 0.48
CA THR A 95 -21.58 -12.03 1.44
C THR A 95 -22.96 -12.48 0.97
N ALA A 96 -23.68 -11.65 0.22
CA ALA A 96 -24.95 -12.03 -0.39
C ALA A 96 -24.76 -13.03 -1.55
N ARG A 97 -23.62 -13.00 -2.24
CA ARG A 97 -23.29 -13.91 -3.35
C ARG A 97 -22.68 -15.24 -2.90
N ALA A 98 -22.06 -15.25 -1.71
CA ALA A 98 -21.53 -16.47 -1.09
C ALA A 98 -22.61 -17.50 -0.73
N ASP A 99 -23.88 -17.11 -0.65
CA ASP A 99 -25.02 -18.02 -0.47
C ASP A 99 -25.53 -18.63 -1.80
N ASP A 100 -25.07 -18.14 -2.96
CA ASP A 100 -25.48 -18.54 -4.32
C ASP A 100 -24.32 -19.19 -5.12
N GLU A 101 -23.33 -19.78 -4.45
CA GLU A 101 -22.30 -20.59 -5.12
C GLU A 101 -22.83 -22.00 -5.43
N ASP A 102 -23.65 -22.11 -6.48
CA ASP A 102 -23.57 -23.28 -7.35
C ASP A 102 -22.20 -23.24 -8.05
N ASP A 103 -21.28 -24.01 -7.47
CA ASP A 103 -19.94 -24.37 -7.94
C ASP A 103 -20.00 -25.06 -9.31
N ASP A 104 -20.25 -24.29 -10.36
CA ASP A 104 -20.24 -24.76 -11.75
C ASP A 104 -19.48 -23.77 -12.63
N GLY A 105 -18.16 -23.65 -12.42
CA GLY A 105 -17.33 -22.98 -13.42
C GLY A 105 -15.87 -22.72 -13.06
N ASP A 106 -15.03 -23.65 -13.55
CA ASP A 106 -13.60 -23.51 -13.87
C ASP A 106 -12.59 -23.87 -12.77
N GLY A 107 -12.31 -25.17 -12.69
CA GLY A 107 -11.04 -25.71 -12.21
C GLY A 107 -10.79 -25.56 -10.71
N THR A 108 -10.47 -26.67 -10.05
CA THR A 108 -9.94 -26.56 -8.69
C THR A 108 -8.61 -25.82 -8.69
N TRP A 109 -8.22 -25.21 -7.57
CA TRP A 109 -6.89 -24.61 -7.41
C TRP A 109 -5.76 -25.58 -7.81
N ASP A 110 -5.96 -26.88 -7.60
CA ASP A 110 -5.03 -27.93 -8.04
C ASP A 110 -4.89 -28.00 -9.57
N ASP A 111 -5.95 -27.72 -10.33
CA ASP A 111 -5.90 -27.67 -11.80
C ASP A 111 -5.08 -26.48 -12.30
N VAL A 112 -5.19 -25.33 -11.63
CA VAL A 112 -4.37 -24.14 -11.89
C VAL A 112 -2.89 -24.45 -11.60
N LEU A 113 -2.59 -25.10 -10.47
CA LEU A 113 -1.23 -25.47 -10.10
C LEU A 113 -0.62 -26.49 -11.07
N ARG A 114 -1.41 -27.48 -11.53
CA ARG A 114 -0.98 -28.41 -12.58
C ARG A 114 -0.72 -27.71 -13.92
N ALA A 115 -1.55 -26.73 -14.30
CA ALA A 115 -1.37 -25.97 -15.54
C ALA A 115 -0.06 -25.15 -15.54
N ILE A 116 0.30 -24.55 -14.41
CA ILE A 116 1.57 -23.82 -14.24
C ILE A 116 2.76 -24.76 -14.47
N ASP A 117 2.72 -25.95 -13.92
CA ASP A 117 3.78 -26.94 -14.06
C ASP A 117 3.81 -27.61 -15.46
N ALA A 118 2.68 -27.66 -16.16
CA ALA A 118 2.59 -28.14 -17.54
C ALA A 118 3.17 -27.13 -18.54
N ASN A 119 2.96 -25.83 -18.31
CA ASN A 119 3.39 -24.77 -19.23
C ASN A 119 4.85 -24.30 -19.00
N ARG A 120 5.57 -24.96 -18.09
CA ARG A 120 6.95 -24.62 -17.75
C ARG A 120 7.94 -25.51 -18.51
N HIS A 121 8.93 -24.88 -19.15
CA HIS A 121 10.00 -25.56 -19.91
C HIS A 121 11.06 -26.23 -19.03
N SER A 122 10.76 -26.48 -17.76
CA SER A 122 11.69 -27.03 -16.79
C SER A 122 11.27 -28.45 -16.41
N SER A 123 12.24 -29.36 -16.37
CA SER A 123 12.01 -30.76 -15.99
C SER A 123 11.72 -30.97 -14.50
N ARG A 124 11.97 -29.97 -13.64
CA ARG A 124 11.70 -30.05 -12.19
C ARG A 124 10.37 -29.40 -11.88
N LYS A 125 9.35 -30.19 -11.56
CA LYS A 125 8.03 -29.72 -11.12
C LYS A 125 8.10 -28.89 -9.83
N LEU A 126 7.26 -27.86 -9.73
CA LEU A 126 7.09 -27.06 -8.52
C LEU A 126 6.18 -27.76 -7.51
N PHE A 127 5.19 -28.52 -7.98
CA PHE A 127 4.18 -29.21 -7.17
C PHE A 127 4.16 -30.72 -7.45
N PRO A 128 5.25 -31.45 -7.18
CA PRO A 128 5.34 -32.89 -7.47
C PRO A 128 4.32 -33.74 -6.69
N GLU A 129 3.81 -33.24 -5.56
CA GLU A 129 2.75 -33.87 -4.77
C GLU A 129 1.42 -33.98 -5.51
N LEU A 130 1.16 -33.12 -6.50
CA LEU A 130 -0.09 -33.14 -7.29
C LEU A 130 -0.10 -34.19 -8.41
N GLU A 131 1.02 -34.86 -8.67
CA GLU A 131 1.17 -35.92 -9.68
C GLU A 131 1.08 -37.34 -9.08
N GLN A 132 1.02 -37.48 -7.75
CA GLN A 132 0.92 -38.79 -7.10
C GLN A 132 -0.54 -39.24 -6.99
N PRO A 133 -0.90 -40.44 -7.51
CA PRO A 133 -2.18 -41.04 -7.16
C PRO A 133 -2.18 -41.38 -5.67
N GLN A 134 -3.30 -41.14 -4.98
CA GLN A 134 -3.53 -41.73 -3.67
C GLN A 134 -3.55 -43.26 -3.75
#